data_AF-A0A925UIR7-F1
#
_entry.id   AF-A0A925UIR7-F1
#
_cell.length_a   1.000
_cell.length_b   1.000
_cell.length_c   1.000
_cell.angle_alpha   90.00
_cell.angle_beta   90.00
_cell.angle_gamma   90.00
#
_symmetry.space_group_name_H-M   'P 1'
#
loop_
_entity.id
_entity.type
_entity.pdbx_description
1 polymer ?
#
loop_
_entity_poly.entity_id
_entity_poly.type
_entity_poly.pdbx_seq_one_letter_code
_entity_poly.pdbx_strand_id
1 'polypeptide(L)'
;TLSFDWSFATLEATYLDHAFVVVDGTVFTLATTAQPGSGTQNRSFTFAQSGPVTLGFGVVDTDSAFGVSSLSVSNLQLGMVTAPVPEPEAYALMLVGLGVLAAVARRRRR
;
A
#
# COMPACT_ATOMS: atom_id res chain seq x y z
N THR A 1 -4.42 0.41 0.00
CA THR A 1 -3.04 0.26 0.52
C THR A 1 -2.58 -1.15 0.26
N LEU A 2 -1.29 -1.38 0.01
CA LEU A 2 -0.67 -2.70 -0.06
C LEU A 2 0.36 -2.78 1.06
N SER A 3 0.29 -3.81 1.90
CA SER A 3 1.27 -4.03 2.96
C SER A 3 1.69 -5.48 3.03
N PHE A 4 2.90 -5.73 3.51
CA PHE A 4 3.42 -7.07 3.76
C PHE A 4 4.52 -7.02 4.80
N ASP A 5 4.72 -8.17 5.44
CA ASP A 5 5.86 -8.41 6.29
C ASP A 5 6.95 -9.09 5.47
N TRP A 6 8.21 -8.78 5.79
CA TRP A 6 9.36 -9.34 5.09
C TRP A 6 10.57 -9.48 6.01
N SER A 7 11.48 -10.39 5.66
CA SER A 7 12.81 -10.45 6.27
C SER A 7 13.82 -10.92 5.25
N PHE A 8 15.05 -10.45 5.36
CA PHE A 8 16.15 -10.84 4.50
C PHE A 8 17.27 -11.47 5.32
N ALA A 9 17.82 -12.58 4.82
CA ALA A 9 18.93 -13.26 5.44
C ALA A 9 19.98 -13.58 4.37
N THR A 10 21.22 -13.18 4.65
CA THR A 10 22.42 -13.52 3.89
C THR A 10 23.55 -13.84 4.87
N LEU A 11 24.44 -14.74 4.48
CA LEU A 11 25.68 -15.03 5.21
C LEU A 11 26.86 -14.24 4.64
N GLU A 12 26.64 -13.48 3.58
CA GLU A 12 27.66 -12.70 2.89
C GLU A 12 27.75 -11.30 3.48
N ALA A 13 28.88 -10.98 4.11
CA ALA A 13 29.11 -9.68 4.74
C ALA A 13 29.83 -8.67 3.82
N THR A 14 30.42 -9.14 2.73
CA THR A 14 31.36 -8.38 1.89
C THR A 14 30.80 -8.03 0.52
N TYR A 15 29.76 -8.74 0.07
CA TYR A 15 29.11 -8.54 -1.21
C TYR A 15 27.84 -7.68 -1.07
N LEU A 16 27.32 -7.18 -2.19
CA LEU A 16 26.17 -6.26 -2.22
C LEU A 16 24.85 -7.02 -2.40
N ASP A 17 24.72 -8.16 -1.72
CA ASP A 17 23.49 -8.90 -1.66
C ASP A 17 22.37 -8.03 -1.12
N HIS A 18 21.24 -8.05 -1.81
CA HIS A 18 20.11 -7.21 -1.45
C HIS A 18 18.78 -7.82 -1.88
N ALA A 19 17.76 -7.48 -1.11
CA ALA A 19 16.38 -7.78 -1.44
C ALA A 19 15.66 -6.52 -1.91
N PHE A 20 14.75 -6.68 -2.84
CA PHE A 20 13.93 -5.58 -3.35
C PHE A 20 12.50 -6.02 -3.63
N VAL A 21 11.61 -5.04 -3.67
CA VAL A 21 10.24 -5.17 -4.16
C VAL A 21 10.06 -4.23 -5.36
N VAL A 22 9.34 -4.70 -6.36
CA VAL A 22 8.93 -3.89 -7.52
C VAL A 22 7.43 -3.64 -7.40
N VAL A 23 7.04 -2.37 -7.42
CA VAL A 23 5.63 -1.94 -7.43
C VAL A 23 5.44 -1.04 -8.64
N ASP A 24 4.58 -1.45 -9.57
CA ASP A 24 4.29 -0.71 -10.81
C ASP A 24 5.56 -0.32 -11.59
N GLY A 25 6.45 -1.30 -11.74
CA GLY A 25 7.74 -1.15 -12.43
C GLY A 25 8.80 -0.35 -11.65
N THR A 26 8.45 0.21 -10.50
CA THR A 26 9.38 0.96 -9.64
C THR A 26 10.04 0.03 -8.63
N VAL A 27 11.37 0.02 -8.58
CA VAL A 27 12.16 -0.81 -7.66
C VAL A 27 12.35 -0.08 -6.33
N PHE A 28 12.07 -0.77 -5.23
CA PHE A 28 12.34 -0.33 -3.86
C PHE A 28 13.23 -1.35 -3.16
N THR A 29 14.40 -0.90 -2.69
CA THR A 29 15.27 -1.73 -1.85
C THR A 29 14.59 -2.02 -0.51
N LEU A 30 14.56 -3.29 -0.14
CA LEU A 30 14.09 -3.75 1.17
C LEU A 30 15.28 -3.84 2.14
N ALA A 31 16.32 -4.57 1.75
CA ALA A 31 17.51 -4.77 2.56
C ALA A 31 18.77 -4.74 1.70
N THR A 32 19.89 -4.40 2.32
CA THR A 32 21.26 -4.52 1.78
C THR A 32 22.14 -5.18 2.82
N THR A 33 23.35 -5.62 2.49
CA THR A 33 24.29 -6.13 3.50
C THR A 33 24.63 -5.13 4.60
N ALA A 34 24.62 -3.82 4.32
CA ALA A 34 24.78 -2.77 5.33
C ALA A 34 23.53 -2.53 6.19
N GLN A 35 22.35 -2.89 5.68
CA GLN A 35 21.05 -2.75 6.34
C GLN A 35 20.22 -4.02 6.08
N PRO A 36 20.54 -5.14 6.72
CA PRO A 36 20.06 -6.46 6.32
C PRO A 36 18.58 -6.72 6.59
N GLY A 37 17.85 -5.79 7.23
CA GLY A 37 16.45 -6.03 7.57
C GLY A 37 16.28 -7.25 8.49
N SER A 38 17.12 -7.34 9.53
CA SER A 38 17.12 -8.47 10.47
C SER A 38 15.78 -8.60 11.21
N GLY A 39 15.28 -9.83 11.34
CA GLY A 39 13.95 -10.09 11.90
C GLY A 39 12.82 -9.65 10.97
N THR A 40 11.57 -9.81 11.42
CA THR A 40 10.40 -9.43 10.61
C THR A 40 10.26 -7.91 10.54
N GLN A 41 10.26 -7.37 9.33
CA GLN A 41 10.04 -5.97 8.97
C GLN A 41 8.68 -5.82 8.30
N ASN A 42 8.11 -4.61 8.30
CA ASN A 42 6.88 -4.31 7.56
C ASN A 42 7.14 -3.27 6.47
N ARG A 43 6.50 -3.43 5.30
CA ARG A 43 6.49 -2.44 4.22
C ARG A 43 5.05 -2.16 3.81
N SER A 44 4.75 -0.88 3.55
CA SER A 44 3.43 -0.43 3.10
C SER A 44 3.53 0.60 1.98
N PHE A 45 2.58 0.50 1.04
CA PHE A 45 2.40 1.40 -0.09
C PHE A 45 0.95 1.91 -0.11
N THR A 46 0.79 3.23 -0.23
CA THR A 46 -0.51 3.88 -0.40
C THR A 46 -0.67 4.35 -1.83
N PHE A 47 -1.68 3.84 -2.53
CA PHE A 47 -2.01 4.25 -3.89
C PHE A 47 -3.00 5.41 -3.85
N ALA A 48 -2.79 6.42 -4.69
CA ALA A 48 -3.67 7.58 -4.79
C ALA A 48 -5.00 7.26 -5.49
N GLN A 49 -5.02 6.22 -6.31
CA GLN A 49 -6.19 5.79 -7.09
C GLN A 49 -6.37 4.28 -6.95
N SER A 50 -7.60 3.81 -7.15
CA SER A 50 -7.88 2.38 -7.28
C SER A 50 -7.51 1.89 -8.68
N GLY A 51 -7.06 0.65 -8.77
CA GLY A 51 -6.66 0.04 -10.03
C GLY A 51 -5.84 -1.23 -9.79
N PRO A 52 -5.52 -1.97 -10.87
CA PRO A 52 -4.58 -3.08 -10.79
C PRO A 52 -3.20 -2.56 -10.39
N VAL A 53 -2.51 -3.33 -9.55
CA VAL A 53 -1.13 -3.07 -9.13
C VAL A 53 -0.29 -4.28 -9.51
N THR A 54 0.88 -4.04 -10.09
CA THR A 54 1.87 -5.08 -10.35
C THR A 54 2.85 -5.15 -9.19
N LEU A 55 3.09 -6.36 -8.68
CA LEU A 55 3.96 -6.62 -7.54
C LEU A 55 4.96 -7.72 -7.89
N GLY A 56 6.24 -7.46 -7.66
CA GLY A 56 7.32 -8.43 -7.79
C GLY A 56 8.26 -8.37 -6.59
N PHE A 57 8.84 -9.50 -6.23
CA PHE A 57 9.86 -9.60 -5.18
C PHE A 57 11.12 -10.20 -5.79
N GLY A 58 12.28 -9.76 -5.33
CA GLY A 58 13.55 -10.24 -5.85
C GLY A 58 14.66 -10.22 -4.81
N VAL A 59 15.62 -11.12 -5.03
CA VAL A 59 16.90 -11.17 -4.35
C VAL A 59 17.97 -11.07 -5.43
N VAL A 60 18.94 -10.20 -5.20
CA VAL A 60 20.20 -10.21 -5.95
C VAL A 60 21.24 -10.86 -5.07
N ASP A 61 21.81 -11.93 -5.62
CA ASP A 61 22.89 -12.73 -5.06
C ASP A 61 24.10 -12.53 -5.99
N THR A 62 25.14 -11.85 -5.50
CA THR A 62 26.21 -11.32 -6.36
C THR A 62 27.41 -12.26 -6.47
N ASP A 63 27.63 -13.12 -5.46
CA ASP A 63 28.66 -14.15 -5.44
C ASP A 63 28.12 -15.35 -4.65
N SER A 64 28.56 -16.57 -4.97
CA SER A 64 28.07 -17.79 -4.29
C SER A 64 29.10 -18.32 -3.29
N ALA A 65 29.95 -17.44 -2.74
CA ALA A 65 31.10 -17.83 -1.94
C ALA A 65 30.67 -18.30 -0.55
N PHE A 66 29.62 -17.71 0.02
CA PHE A 66 29.19 -18.00 1.39
C PHE A 66 27.66 -18.09 1.53
N GLY A 67 27.11 -19.26 1.20
CA GLY A 67 25.72 -19.60 1.53
C GLY A 67 24.70 -19.12 0.50
N VAL A 68 23.43 -19.02 0.92
CA VAL A 68 22.31 -18.63 0.05
C VAL A 68 21.63 -17.40 0.63
N SER A 69 21.41 -16.40 -0.21
CA SER A 69 20.59 -15.24 0.13
C SER A 69 19.10 -15.56 0.01
N SER A 70 18.33 -15.23 1.04
CA SER A 70 16.90 -15.57 1.13
C SER A 70 16.05 -14.40 1.57
N LEU A 71 14.91 -14.24 0.89
CA LEU A 71 13.86 -13.28 1.22
C LEU A 71 12.61 -14.05 1.63
N SER A 72 12.13 -13.80 2.85
CA SER A 72 10.82 -14.25 3.31
C SER A 72 9.83 -13.11 3.14
N VAL A 73 8.63 -13.42 2.62
CA VAL A 73 7.52 -12.48 2.50
C VAL A 73 6.27 -13.15 3.06
N SER A 74 5.57 -12.45 3.94
CA SER A 74 4.35 -12.95 4.58
C SER A 74 3.36 -11.83 4.83
N ASN A 75 2.15 -12.18 5.28
CA ASN A 75 1.10 -11.22 5.65
C ASN A 75 0.82 -10.18 4.56
N LEU A 76 0.83 -10.60 3.28
CA LEU A 76 0.48 -9.75 2.15
C LEU A 76 -1.00 -9.36 2.25
N GLN A 77 -1.26 -8.07 2.42
CA GLN A 77 -2.59 -7.50 2.57
C GLN A 77 -2.82 -6.39 1.56
N LEU A 78 -3.96 -6.45 0.89
CA LEU A 78 -4.49 -5.38 0.06
C LEU A 78 -5.63 -4.71 0.83
N GLY A 79 -5.33 -3.56 1.43
CA GLY A 79 -6.32 -2.70 2.07
C GLY A 79 -7.21 -2.04 1.02
N MET A 80 -8.50 -2.37 1.05
CA MET A 80 -9.51 -1.71 0.23
C MET A 80 -9.80 -0.32 0.77
N VAL A 81 -9.68 0.70 -0.09
CA VAL A 81 -10.20 2.03 0.20
C VAL A 81 -11.65 2.05 -0.26
N THR A 82 -12.58 1.76 0.66
CA THR A 82 -14.00 2.03 0.40
C THR A 82 -14.23 3.50 0.71
N ALA A 83 -14.27 4.35 -0.31
CA ALA A 83 -14.85 5.68 -0.13
C ALA A 83 -16.32 5.49 0.31
N PRO A 84 -16.79 6.18 1.35
CA PRO A 84 -18.20 6.15 1.69
C PRO A 84 -18.99 6.65 0.47
N VAL A 85 -19.75 5.77 -0.16
CA VAL A 85 -20.73 6.17 -1.18
C VAL A 85 -21.93 6.66 -0.38
N PRO A 86 -22.35 7.93 -0.51
CA PRO A 86 -23.51 8.40 0.22
C PRO A 86 -24.71 7.55 -0.17
N GLU A 87 -25.39 6.99 0.83
CA GLU A 87 -26.56 6.18 0.59
C GLU A 87 -27.65 7.00 -0.13
N PRO A 88 -28.52 6.36 -0.94
CA PRO A 88 -29.58 7.07 -1.67
C PRO A 88 -30.43 7.98 -0.76
N GLU A 89 -30.61 7.60 0.51
CA GLU A 89 -31.34 8.37 1.51
C GLU A 89 -30.64 9.69 1.92
N ALA A 90 -29.31 9.75 1.93
CA ALA A 90 -28.58 10.96 2.27
C ALA A 90 -28.86 12.08 1.25
N TYR A 91 -28.92 11.72 -0.04
CA TYR A 91 -29.33 12.64 -1.10
C TYR A 91 -30.80 13.04 -1.00
N ALA A 92 -31.67 12.09 -0.66
CA ALA A 92 -33.08 12.38 -0.44
C ALA A 92 -33.28 13.38 0.70
N LEU A 93 -32.60 13.20 1.84
CA LEU A 93 -32.67 14.12 2.98
C LEU A 93 -32.07 15.49 2.65
N MET A 94 -30.98 15.56 1.88
CA MET A 94 -30.45 16.81 1.38
C MET A 94 -31.48 17.55 0.51
N LEU A 95 -32.12 16.85 -0.43
CA LEU A 95 -33.16 17.41 -1.30
C LEU A 95 -34.38 17.87 -0.49
N VAL A 96 -34.80 17.10 0.51
CA VAL A 96 -35.87 17.49 1.43
C VAL A 96 -35.50 18.77 2.19
N GLY A 97 -34.29 18.83 2.76
CA GLY A 97 -33.79 20.01 3.47
C GLY A 97 -33.76 21.25 2.56
N LEU A 98 -33.25 21.12 1.35
CA LEU A 98 -33.25 22.17 0.33
C LEU A 98 -34.67 22.60 -0.05
N GLY A 99 -35.59 21.65 -0.19
CA GLY A 99 -37.00 21.91 -0.47
C GLY A 99 -37.68 22.74 0.63
N VAL A 100 -37.42 22.40 1.91
CA VAL A 100 -37.93 23.15 3.06
C VAL A 100 -37.39 24.58 3.07
N LEU A 101 -36.08 24.76 2.87
CA LEU A 101 -35.44 26.08 2.83
C LEU A 101 -36.03 26.95 1.71
N ALA A 102 -36.21 26.39 0.51
CA ALA A 102 -36.83 27.09 -0.61
C ALA A 102 -38.29 27.51 -0.31
N ALA A 103 -39.06 26.65 0.36
CA ALA A 103 -40.43 26.95 0.76
C ALA A 103 -40.50 28.08 1.80
N VAL A 104 -39.60 28.08 2.80
CA VAL A 104 -39.51 29.16 3.81
C VAL A 104 -39.09 30.48 3.17
N ALA A 105 -38.08 30.46 2.30
CA ALA A 105 -37.63 31.66 1.59
C ALA A 105 -38.74 32.29 0.74
N ARG A 106 -39.56 31.46 0.07
CA ARG A 106 -40.72 31.93 -0.71
C ARG A 106 -41.78 32.59 0.18
N ARG A 107 -42.01 32.07 1.39
CA ARG A 107 -42.97 32.66 2.34
C ARG A 107 -42.50 34.01 2.89
N ARG A 108 -41.18 34.23 3.02
CA ARG A 108 -40.62 35.50 3.51
C ARG A 108 -40.58 36.61 2.46
N ARG A 109 -40.70 36.27 1.17
CA ARG A 109 -40.75 37.24 0.05
C ARG A 109 -42.18 37.65 -0.34
N ARG A 110 -43.19 36.96 0.18
CA ARG A 110 -44.60 37.35 0.09
C ARG A 110 -44.96 38.14 1.33
#